data_AF-A0A819G5Y7-F1
#
_entry.id   AF-A0A819G5Y7-F1
#
_cell.length_a   1.000
_cell.length_b   1.000
_cell.length_c   1.000
_cell.angle_alpha   90.00
_cell.angle_beta   90.00
_cell.angle_gamma   90.00
#
_symmetry.space_group_name_H-M   'P 1'
#
loop_
_entity.id
_entity.type
_entity.pdbx_description
1 polymer ?
#
loop_
_entity_poly.entity_id
_entity_poly.type
_entity_poly.pdbx_seq_one_letter_code
_entity_poly.pdbx_strand_id
1 'polypeptide(L)'
;DLLDYFEKTWIGEKRRRGAGRKNPQFDHKLWNVYDRVVATIPRSNNSVEGWHNAFANRVALNHPNIVKLAEKIRREQSKFEAGMAKIL
;
A
#
# COMPACT_ATOMS: atom_id res chain seq x y z
N ASP A 1 -9.39 -7.44 30.52
CA ASP A 1 -9.30 -8.53 29.53
C ASP A 1 -8.58 -8.02 28.27
N LEU A 2 -8.00 -8.90 27.45
CA LEU A 2 -7.30 -8.53 26.21
C LEU A 2 -8.22 -7.77 25.24
N LEU A 3 -9.50 -8.18 25.19
CA LEU A 3 -10.50 -7.56 24.33
C LEU A 3 -10.81 -6.12 24.73
N ASP A 4 -10.93 -5.82 26.03
CA ASP A 4 -11.14 -4.46 26.52
C ASP A 4 -9.97 -3.55 26.17
N TYR A 5 -8.74 -4.05 26.33
CA TYR A 5 -7.53 -3.33 25.94
C TYR A 5 -7.53 -3.04 24.44
N PHE A 6 -7.77 -4.06 23.61
CA PHE A 6 -7.76 -3.91 22.16
C PHE A 6 -8.84 -2.92 21.69
N GLU A 7 -10.06 -3.04 22.22
CA GLU A 7 -11.17 -2.16 21.88
C GLU A 7 -10.86 -0.71 22.28
N LYS A 8 -10.33 -0.46 23.47
CA LYS A 8 -9.99 0.89 23.92
C LYS A 8 -8.83 1.50 23.13
N THR A 9 -7.81 0.71 22.83
CA THR A 9 -6.58 1.21 22.21
C THR A 9 -6.73 1.47 20.72
N TRP A 10 -7.44 0.60 19.99
CA TRP A 10 -7.47 0.63 18.52
C TRP A 10 -8.84 0.94 17.92
N ILE A 11 -9.93 0.42 18.49
CA ILE A 11 -11.26 0.54 17.87
C ILE A 11 -12.04 1.77 18.38
N GLY A 12 -11.94 2.04 19.68
CA GLY A 12 -12.77 2.99 20.42
C GLY A 12 -13.92 2.29 21.14
N GLU A 13 -14.02 2.47 22.46
CA GLU A 13 -15.06 1.85 23.29
C GLU A 13 -16.48 2.27 22.86
N LYS A 14 -17.44 1.34 22.89
CA LYS A 14 -18.85 1.70 22.73
C LYS A 14 -19.29 2.64 23.84
N ARG A 15 -20.04 3.70 23.49
CA ARG A 15 -20.60 4.59 24.51
C ARG A 15 -21.70 3.85 25.28
N ARG A 16 -21.64 3.88 26.61
CA ARG A 16 -22.65 3.24 27.50
C ARG A 16 -24.03 3.89 27.38
N ARG A 17 -24.10 5.16 26.97
CA ARG A 17 -25.34 5.91 26.71
C ARG A 17 -25.16 6.71 25.41
N GLY A 18 -26.12 6.60 24.49
CA GLY A 18 -26.09 7.25 23.18
C GLY A 18 -25.50 6.40 22.05
N ALA A 19 -25.59 6.91 20.81
CA ALA A 19 -25.08 6.23 19.63
C ALA A 19 -23.57 6.47 19.43
N GLY A 20 -22.88 5.47 18.88
CA GLY A 20 -21.49 5.58 18.43
C GLY A 20 -20.42 5.07 19.40
N ARG A 21 -19.16 5.29 19.03
CA ARG A 21 -17.97 4.89 19.78
C ARG A 21 -17.24 6.13 20.32
N LYS A 22 -16.46 5.95 21.38
CA LYS A 22 -15.43 6.92 21.77
C LYS A 22 -14.27 6.85 20.79
N ASN A 23 -13.47 7.90 20.72
CA ASN A 23 -12.23 7.85 19.97
C ASN A 23 -11.30 6.80 20.61
N PRO A 24 -10.60 5.98 19.80
CA PRO A 24 -9.54 5.11 20.29
C PRO A 24 -8.38 5.92 20.87
N GLN A 25 -7.50 5.25 21.63
CA GLN A 25 -6.25 5.85 22.11
C GLN A 25 -5.33 6.28 20.97
N PHE A 26 -5.25 5.47 19.90
CA PHE A 26 -4.52 5.81 18.68
C PHE A 26 -5.49 6.07 17.54
N ASP A 27 -5.35 7.23 16.89
CA ASP A 27 -6.18 7.62 15.75
C ASP A 27 -6.12 6.55 14.64
N HIS A 28 -7.26 6.26 14.02
CA HIS A 28 -7.37 5.36 12.87
C HIS A 28 -6.49 5.82 11.71
N LYS A 29 -6.18 7.12 11.61
CA LYS A 29 -5.24 7.67 10.62
C LYS A 29 -3.84 7.08 10.69
N LEU A 30 -3.45 6.53 11.84
CA LEU A 30 -2.15 5.86 11.99
C LEU A 30 -2.16 4.44 11.41
N TRP A 31 -3.31 3.91 11.00
CA TRP A 31 -3.38 2.56 10.45
C TRP A 31 -2.80 2.54 9.04
N ASN A 32 -1.97 1.54 8.77
CA ASN A 32 -1.26 1.35 7.50
C ASN A 32 -2.21 1.23 6.29
N VAL A 33 -3.49 0.92 6.54
CA VAL A 33 -4.53 0.74 5.51
C VAL A 33 -5.57 1.86 5.51
N TYR A 34 -5.42 2.88 6.36
CA TYR A 34 -6.44 3.92 6.55
C TYR A 34 -6.78 4.62 5.24
N ASP A 35 -5.79 5.20 4.56
CA ASP A 35 -6.01 5.94 3.32
C ASP A 35 -6.60 5.04 2.21
N ARG A 36 -6.17 3.77 2.16
CA ARG A 36 -6.70 2.78 1.22
C ARG A 36 -8.20 2.54 1.46
N VAL A 37 -8.60 2.38 2.72
CA VAL A 37 -10.00 2.16 3.10
C VAL A 37 -10.83 3.40 2.81
N VAL A 38 -10.34 4.58 3.17
CA VAL A 38 -11.03 5.87 2.90
C VAL A 38 -11.22 6.09 1.40
N ALA A 39 -10.19 5.81 0.59
CA ALA A 39 -10.25 5.96 -0.86
C ALA A 39 -10.95 4.79 -1.58
N THR A 40 -11.49 3.80 -0.86
CA THR A 40 -12.15 2.60 -1.42
C THR A 40 -11.25 1.88 -2.45
N ILE A 41 -9.94 1.89 -2.24
CA ILE A 41 -8.98 1.26 -3.15
C ILE A 41 -8.98 -0.25 -2.88
N PRO A 42 -9.12 -1.10 -3.92
CA PRO A 42 -9.06 -2.55 -3.78
C PRO A 42 -7.84 -3.02 -2.97
N ARG A 43 -8.03 -4.04 -2.12
CA ARG A 43 -6.93 -4.68 -1.38
C ARG A 43 -6.01 -5.49 -2.29
N SER A 44 -6.55 -6.02 -3.39
CA SER A 44 -5.81 -6.79 -4.38
C SER A 44 -4.76 -5.91 -5.06
N ASN A 45 -3.50 -6.26 -4.85
CA ASN A 45 -2.32 -5.70 -5.49
C ASN A 45 -2.03 -6.37 -6.86
N ASN A 46 -3.00 -7.03 -7.49
CA ASN A 46 -2.83 -7.81 -8.73
C ASN A 46 -2.10 -7.03 -9.84
N SER A 47 -2.38 -5.72 -9.98
CA SER A 47 -1.69 -4.86 -10.95
C SER A 47 -0.22 -4.68 -10.62
N VAL A 48 0.10 -4.51 -9.34
CA VAL A 48 1.47 -4.40 -8.82
C VAL A 48 2.19 -5.74 -8.94
N GLU A 49 1.54 -6.86 -8.63
CA GLU A 49 2.09 -8.21 -8.80
C GLU A 49 2.35 -8.51 -10.28
N GLY A 50 1.41 -8.15 -11.16
CA GLY A 50 1.58 -8.26 -12.61
C GLY A 50 2.75 -7.43 -13.11
N TRP A 51 2.89 -6.19 -12.61
CA TRP A 51 4.04 -5.35 -12.93
C TRP A 51 5.35 -5.94 -12.42
N HIS A 52 5.42 -6.43 -11.17
CA HIS A 52 6.60 -7.08 -10.61
C HIS A 52 7.00 -8.33 -11.41
N ASN A 53 6.04 -9.15 -11.82
CA ASN A 53 6.29 -10.33 -12.65
C ASN A 53 6.86 -9.92 -14.02
N ALA A 54 6.22 -8.95 -14.70
CA ALA A 54 6.72 -8.43 -15.97
C ALA A 54 8.12 -7.81 -15.84
N PHE A 55 8.38 -7.06 -14.77
CA PHE A 55 9.67 -6.46 -14.48
C PHE A 55 10.75 -7.52 -14.22
N ALA A 56 10.47 -8.52 -13.39
CA ALA A 56 11.39 -9.63 -13.12
C ALA A 56 11.80 -10.35 -14.42
N ASN A 57 10.84 -10.62 -15.30
CA ASN A 57 11.11 -11.21 -16.61
C ASN A 57 11.99 -10.30 -17.50
N ARG A 58 11.82 -8.97 -17.45
CA ARG A 58 12.64 -8.00 -18.21
C ARG A 58 14.04 -7.82 -17.64
N VAL A 59 14.17 -7.87 -16.31
CA VAL A 59 15.46 -7.80 -15.62
C VAL A 59 16.29 -9.04 -15.95
N ALA A 60 15.63 -10.22 -16.00
CA ALA A 60 16.22 -11.52 -16.32
C ALA A 60 17.46 -11.85 -15.46
N LEU A 61 17.44 -11.42 -14.20
CA LEU A 61 18.48 -11.66 -13.19
C LEU A 61 17.79 -11.97 -11.86
N ASN A 62 18.12 -13.10 -11.25
CA ASN A 62 17.50 -13.52 -9.98
C ASN A 62 17.98 -12.66 -8.79
N HIS A 63 19.25 -12.25 -8.79
CA HIS A 63 19.86 -11.49 -7.70
C HIS A 63 20.75 -10.36 -8.25
N PRO A 64 20.17 -9.31 -8.86
CA PRO A 64 20.94 -8.16 -9.30
C PRO A 64 21.52 -7.42 -8.08
N ASN A 65 22.77 -6.98 -8.19
CA ASN A 65 23.30 -6.02 -7.23
C ASN A 65 22.58 -4.66 -7.38
N ILE A 66 22.73 -3.78 -6.39
CA ILE A 66 22.02 -2.50 -6.32
C ILE A 66 22.23 -1.65 -7.59
N VAL A 67 23.44 -1.66 -8.16
CA VAL A 67 23.79 -0.88 -9.36
C VAL A 67 23.03 -1.41 -10.58
N LYS A 68 23.09 -2.73 -10.82
CA LYS A 68 22.37 -3.38 -11.91
C LYS A 68 20.86 -3.21 -11.79
N LEU A 69 20.33 -3.29 -10.56
CA LEU A 69 18.91 -3.07 -10.30
C LEU A 69 18.51 -1.63 -10.63
N ALA A 70 19.26 -0.64 -10.14
CA ALA A 70 19.01 0.77 -10.43
C ALA A 70 19.05 1.09 -11.92
N GLU A 71 20.02 0.52 -12.66
CA GLU A 71 20.09 0.67 -14.11
C GLU A 71 18.85 0.11 -14.82
N LYS A 72 18.36 -1.06 -14.41
CA LYS A 72 17.16 -1.68 -14.98
C LYS A 72 15.90 -0.88 -14.67
N ILE A 73 15.75 -0.40 -13.44
CA ILE A 73 14.64 0.48 -13.05
C ILE A 73 14.65 1.74 -13.92
N ARG A 74 15.81 2.39 -14.06
CA ARG A 74 15.94 3.62 -14.88
C ARG A 74 15.55 3.37 -16.34
N ARG A 75 15.99 2.24 -16.93
CA ARG A 75 15.62 1.88 -18.31
C ARG A 75 14.12 1.67 -18.47
N GLU A 76 13.45 1.05 -17.50
CA GLU A 76 12.00 0.83 -17.55
C GLU A 76 11.23 2.14 -17.41
N GLN A 77 11.70 3.04 -16.54
CA GLN A 77 11.14 4.39 -16.41
C GLN A 77 11.25 5.17 -17.73
N SER A 78 12.43 5.20 -18.36
CA SER A 78 12.62 5.92 -19.63
C SER A 78 11.74 5.35 -20.76
N LYS A 79 11.52 4.03 -20.80
CA LYS A 79 10.59 3.43 -21.78
C LYS A 79 9.15 3.87 -21.53
N PHE A 80 8.73 3.92 -20.27
CA PHE A 80 7.39 4.38 -19.91
C PHE A 80 7.18 5.83 -20.32
N GLU A 81 8.12 6.71 -19.99
CA GLU A 81 8.09 8.13 -20.37
C GLU A 81 8.05 8.32 -21.89
N ALA A 82 8.88 7.60 -22.64
CA ALA A 82 8.87 7.64 -24.10
C ALA A 82 7.55 7.10 -24.70
N GLY A 83 6.89 6.16 -24.04
CA GLY A 83 5.56 5.69 -24.42
C GLY A 83 4.49 6.75 -24.17
N MET A 84 4.50 7.37 -22.99
CA MET A 84 3.58 8.46 -22.63
C MET A 84 3.71 9.66 -23.56
N ALA A 85 4.94 10.05 -23.92
CA ALA A 85 5.21 11.15 -24.84
C ALA A 85 4.71 10.92 -26.28
N LYS A 86 4.36 9.68 -26.66
CA LYS A 86 3.75 9.37 -27.96
C LYS A 86 2.22 9.39 -27.93
N ILE A 87 1.64 9.32 -26.74
CA ILE A 87 0.18 9.31 -26.53
C ILE A 87 -0.33 10.74 -26.37
N LEU A 88 0.52 11.64 -25.84
CA LEU A 88 0.28 13.08 -25.78
C LEU A 88 0.67 13.75 -27.11
#